data_AF-A0A7S0JM11-F1
#
_entry.id   AF-A0A7S0JM11-F1
#
_cell.length_a   1.000
_cell.length_b   1.000
_cell.length_c   1.000
_cell.angle_alpha   90.00
_cell.angle_beta   90.00
_cell.angle_gamma   90.00
#
_symmetry.space_group_name_H-M   'P 1'
#
loop_
_entity.id
_entity.type
_entity.pdbx_description
1 polymer ?
#
loop_
_entity_poly.entity_id
_entity_poly.type
_entity_poly.pdbx_seq_one_letter_code
_entity_poly.pdbx_strand_id
1 'polypeptide(L)'
;ITGDVLTLGAAPTGNFSDKNVANGKTVNITGLSLGGADAGNYTLASSTATTTANITPATISAITGITAANKVYDGTNAATLATGGAGFTGRLGADVLTVATST
;
A
#
# COMPACT_ATOMS: atom_id res chain seq x y z
N ILE A 1 -14.96 25.45 27.94
CA ILE A 1 -14.95 26.06 29.28
C ILE A 1 -13.70 25.55 29.98
N THR A 2 -12.99 26.36 30.78
CA THR A 2 -11.79 25.87 31.47
C THR A 2 -12.22 24.74 32.41
N GLY A 3 -11.67 23.55 32.19
CA GLY A 3 -12.00 22.35 32.98
C GLY A 3 -12.75 21.26 32.21
N ASP A 4 -13.27 21.53 31.00
CA ASP A 4 -13.91 20.47 30.21
C ASP A 4 -12.87 19.44 29.75
N VAL A 5 -13.13 18.17 30.04
CA VAL A 5 -12.31 17.03 29.66
C VAL A 5 -13.07 16.20 28.63
N LEU A 6 -12.71 16.40 27.36
CA LEU A 6 -13.25 15.69 26.21
C LEU A 6 -12.15 14.93 25.48
N THR A 7 -12.40 13.68 25.11
CA THR A 7 -11.51 12.84 24.30
C THR A 7 -12.28 12.26 23.12
N LEU A 8 -11.57 11.65 22.16
CA LEU A 8 -12.23 10.66 21.32
C LEU A 8 -12.62 9.47 22.22
N GLY A 9 -13.83 8.95 22.00
CA GLY A 9 -14.32 7.73 22.61
C GLY A 9 -13.63 6.50 22.02
N ALA A 10 -14.39 5.44 21.72
CA ALA A 10 -13.86 4.21 21.14
C ALA A 10 -12.95 4.49 19.91
N ALA A 11 -11.96 3.63 19.68
CA ALA A 11 -11.00 3.78 18.59
C ALA A 11 -11.74 3.77 17.23
N PRO A 12 -11.80 4.91 16.51
CA PRO A 12 -12.48 4.97 15.22
C PRO A 12 -11.71 4.13 14.18
N THR A 13 -12.42 3.66 13.16
CA THR A 13 -11.80 2.92 12.05
C THR A 13 -11.65 3.82 10.85
N GLY A 14 -10.50 3.73 10.17
CA GLY A 14 -10.23 4.44 8.92
C GLY A 14 -10.00 3.48 7.77
N ASN A 15 -10.70 3.64 6.66
CA ASN A 15 -10.58 2.77 5.48
C ASN A 15 -10.34 3.57 4.21
N PHE A 16 -9.33 3.17 3.42
CA PHE A 16 -9.17 3.67 2.04
C PHE A 16 -10.31 3.15 1.14
N SER A 17 -10.62 3.89 0.08
CA SER A 17 -11.59 3.46 -0.94
C SER A 17 -11.19 2.17 -1.67
N ASP A 18 -9.88 1.93 -1.79
CA ASP A 18 -9.29 0.82 -2.52
C ASP A 18 -7.81 0.68 -2.12
N LYS A 19 -7.20 -0.45 -2.51
CA LYS A 19 -5.82 -0.82 -2.15
C LYS A 19 -4.73 -0.23 -3.04
N ASN A 20 -5.07 0.54 -4.07
CA ASN A 20 -4.11 0.90 -5.11
C ASN A 20 -3.23 2.08 -4.70
N VAL A 21 -2.00 2.08 -5.21
CA VAL A 21 -1.02 3.15 -4.99
C VAL A 21 -1.55 4.46 -5.52
N ALA A 22 -1.60 5.46 -4.65
CA ALA A 22 -1.85 6.85 -5.01
C ALA A 22 -1.53 7.74 -3.81
N ASN A 23 -1.26 9.01 -4.11
CA ASN A 23 -1.14 10.05 -3.11
C ASN A 23 -2.50 10.70 -2.85
N GLY A 24 -2.71 11.20 -1.63
CA GLY A 24 -3.91 11.97 -1.28
C GLY A 24 -5.21 11.16 -1.37
N LYS A 25 -5.16 9.83 -1.18
CA LYS A 25 -6.35 8.99 -1.21
C LYS A 25 -7.24 9.30 -0.02
N THR A 26 -8.54 9.40 -0.28
CA THR A 26 -9.55 9.54 0.79
C THR A 26 -9.53 8.32 1.71
N VAL A 27 -9.48 8.61 3.01
CA VAL A 27 -9.71 7.67 4.11
C VAL A 27 -11.04 8.02 4.74
N ASN A 28 -11.97 7.07 4.72
CA ASN A 28 -13.28 7.19 5.34
C ASN A 28 -13.19 6.75 6.79
N ILE A 29 -13.54 7.65 7.72
CA ILE A 29 -13.50 7.42 9.16
C ILE A 29 -14.92 7.15 9.66
N THR A 30 -15.08 6.08 10.43
CA THR A 30 -16.36 5.71 11.07
C THR A 30 -16.15 5.36 12.55
N GLY A 31 -17.24 5.42 13.32
CA GLY A 31 -17.23 5.06 14.73
C GLY A 31 -16.71 6.16 15.65
N LEU A 32 -16.71 7.42 15.20
CA LEU A 32 -16.38 8.54 16.07
C LEU A 32 -17.43 8.65 17.19
N SER A 33 -16.93 8.87 18.40
CA SER A 33 -17.73 9.07 19.61
C SER A 33 -17.00 10.03 20.55
N LEU A 34 -17.73 10.66 21.46
CA LEU A 34 -17.14 11.48 22.52
C LEU A 34 -16.81 10.59 23.71
N GLY A 35 -15.65 10.83 24.30
CA GLY A 35 -15.21 10.26 25.57
C GLY A 35 -14.75 11.35 26.53
N GLY A 36 -14.33 10.96 27.73
CA GLY A 36 -13.94 11.88 28.79
C GLY A 36 -15.07 12.13 29.80
N ALA A 37 -14.71 12.78 30.91
CA ALA A 37 -15.61 13.00 32.05
C ALA A 37 -16.82 13.87 31.67
N ASP A 38 -16.63 14.80 30.74
CA ASP A 38 -17.66 15.76 30.34
C ASP A 38 -18.40 15.37 29.06
N ALA A 39 -18.14 14.19 28.48
CA ALA A 39 -18.72 13.76 27.21
C ALA A 39 -20.26 13.79 27.18
N GLY A 40 -20.90 13.46 28.31
CA GLY A 40 -22.36 13.46 28.45
C GLY A 40 -23.00 14.85 28.33
N ASN A 41 -22.21 15.92 28.45
CA ASN A 41 -22.68 17.31 28.31
C ASN A 41 -22.74 17.76 26.85
N TYR A 42 -22.25 16.97 25.90
CA TYR A 42 -22.13 17.33 24.48
C TYR A 42 -22.80 16.29 23.58
N THR A 43 -23.20 16.74 22.40
CA THR A 43 -23.68 15.85 21.33
C THR A 43 -22.68 15.86 20.17
N LEU A 44 -22.38 14.68 19.64
CA LEU A 44 -21.56 14.57 18.44
C LEU A 44 -22.44 14.68 17.21
N ALA A 45 -22.20 15.70 16.39
CA ALA A 45 -23.02 15.94 15.19
C ALA A 45 -22.85 14.86 14.11
N SER A 46 -21.67 14.24 14.01
CA SER A 46 -21.39 13.16 13.06
C SER A 46 -20.44 12.12 13.66
N SER A 47 -20.80 10.85 13.54
CA SER A 47 -19.93 9.72 13.89
C SER A 47 -18.98 9.31 12.75
N THR A 48 -18.94 10.10 11.67
CA THR A 48 -18.08 9.88 10.51
C THR A 48 -17.31 11.14 10.13
N ALA A 49 -16.15 10.95 9.48
CA ALA A 49 -15.31 12.02 8.93
C ALA A 49 -14.51 11.49 7.73
N THR A 50 -13.79 12.38 7.04
CA THR A 50 -12.83 12.01 6.00
C THR A 50 -11.50 12.71 6.22
N THR A 51 -10.44 12.06 5.77
CA THR A 51 -9.09 12.64 5.67
C THR A 51 -8.40 12.08 4.43
N THR A 52 -7.15 12.46 4.19
CA THR A 52 -6.33 11.91 3.11
C THR A 52 -5.05 11.29 3.62
N ALA A 53 -4.59 10.24 2.93
CA ALA A 53 -3.31 9.60 3.16
C ALA A 53 -2.77 8.97 1.86
N ASN A 54 -1.51 8.56 1.86
CA ASN A 54 -0.87 7.95 0.70
C ASN A 54 -0.83 6.42 0.85
N ILE A 55 -1.00 5.69 -0.26
CA ILE A 55 -0.59 4.29 -0.38
C ILE A 55 0.67 4.27 -1.25
N THR A 56 1.78 3.83 -0.69
CA THR A 56 3.07 3.74 -1.41
C THR A 56 3.21 2.43 -2.17
N PRO A 57 4.01 2.38 -3.26
CA PRO A 57 4.29 1.14 -3.98
C PRO A 57 4.84 0.02 -3.09
N ALA A 58 4.46 -1.22 -3.40
CA ALA A 58 5.13 -2.40 -2.88
C ALA A 58 6.54 -2.51 -3.50
N THR A 59 7.51 -2.98 -2.72
CA THR A 59 8.90 -3.14 -3.18
C THR A 59 9.13 -4.56 -3.69
N ILE A 60 9.59 -4.68 -4.93
CA ILE A 60 10.20 -5.93 -5.43
C ILE A 60 11.68 -5.91 -5.05
N SER A 61 12.07 -6.79 -4.14
CA SER A 61 13.41 -6.84 -3.56
C SER A 61 14.42 -7.63 -4.40
N ALA A 62 13.93 -8.58 -5.22
CA ALA A 62 14.79 -9.37 -6.09
C ALA A 62 14.02 -9.87 -7.32
N ILE A 63 14.76 -10.02 -8.42
CA ILE A 63 14.36 -10.80 -9.58
C ILE A 63 15.23 -12.06 -9.61
N THR A 64 14.61 -13.23 -9.71
CA THR A 64 15.30 -14.53 -9.69
C THR A 64 14.96 -15.33 -10.95
N GLY A 65 15.66 -16.44 -11.20
CA GLY A 65 15.28 -17.41 -12.23
C GLY A 65 15.55 -16.99 -13.69
N ILE A 66 16.20 -15.85 -13.92
CA ILE A 66 16.75 -15.51 -15.24
C ILE A 66 18.06 -16.28 -15.43
N THR A 67 18.20 -16.94 -16.58
CA THR A 67 19.42 -17.68 -16.94
C THR A 67 19.95 -17.21 -18.30
N ALA A 68 21.22 -17.46 -18.58
CA ALA A 68 21.83 -17.18 -19.87
C ALA A 68 22.12 -18.50 -20.60
N ALA A 69 21.91 -18.52 -21.91
CA ALA A 69 22.27 -19.66 -22.75
C ALA A 69 23.79 -19.69 -23.00
N ASN A 70 24.34 -20.90 -23.18
CA ASN A 70 25.70 -21.07 -23.66
C ASN A 70 25.83 -20.47 -25.08
N LYS A 71 27.01 -19.94 -25.41
CA LYS A 71 27.33 -19.45 -26.75
C LYS A 71 28.66 -20.01 -27.26
N VAL A 72 28.78 -20.11 -28.58
CA VAL A 72 30.07 -20.34 -29.25
C VAL A 72 30.84 -19.01 -29.28
N TYR A 73 32.16 -19.08 -29.19
CA TYR A 73 33.01 -17.89 -29.33
C TYR A 73 32.87 -17.29 -30.73
N ASP A 74 32.30 -16.09 -30.79
CA ASP A 74 32.02 -15.32 -32.00
C ASP A 74 32.70 -13.93 -31.97
N GLY A 75 33.58 -13.69 -30.99
CA GLY A 75 34.21 -12.40 -30.76
C GLY A 75 33.28 -11.32 -30.20
N THR A 76 32.02 -11.63 -29.88
CA THR A 76 31.04 -10.68 -29.33
C THR A 76 30.74 -10.96 -27.85
N ASN A 77 30.29 -9.92 -27.12
CA ASN A 77 29.85 -10.05 -25.73
C ASN A 77 28.35 -10.35 -25.57
N ALA A 78 27.60 -10.49 -26.68
CA ALA A 78 26.15 -10.69 -26.63
C ALA A 78 25.79 -12.09 -26.08
N ALA A 79 24.82 -12.15 -25.16
CA ALA A 79 24.28 -13.38 -24.59
C ALA A 79 22.75 -13.41 -24.74
N THR A 80 22.20 -14.60 -24.98
CA THR A 80 20.75 -14.82 -25.01
C THR A 80 20.26 -15.18 -23.61
N LEU A 81 19.28 -14.42 -23.10
CA LEU A 81 18.69 -14.67 -21.79
C LEU A 81 17.37 -15.45 -21.90
N ALA A 82 17.18 -16.42 -21.01
CA ALA A 82 15.90 -17.09 -20.79
C ALA A 82 15.23 -16.48 -19.55
N THR A 83 14.12 -15.77 -19.77
CA THR A 83 13.36 -15.05 -18.73
C THR A 83 12.06 -15.74 -18.33
N GLY A 84 11.68 -16.85 -18.99
CA GLY A 84 10.44 -17.57 -18.70
C GLY A 84 10.35 -18.14 -17.29
N GLY A 85 11.49 -18.36 -16.63
CA GLY A 85 11.58 -18.78 -15.23
C GLY A 85 11.64 -17.63 -14.22
N ALA A 86 11.43 -16.38 -14.65
CA ALA A 86 11.63 -15.23 -13.78
C ALA A 86 10.65 -15.19 -12.60
N GLY A 87 11.21 -15.03 -11.39
CA GLY A 87 10.46 -14.81 -10.15
C GLY A 87 10.64 -13.39 -9.62
N PHE A 88 9.65 -12.88 -8.89
CA PHE A 88 9.66 -11.55 -8.27
C PHE A 88 9.45 -11.66 -6.76
N THR A 89 10.52 -11.48 -5.99
CA THR A 89 10.45 -11.51 -4.52
C THR A 89 9.89 -10.19 -4.00
N GLY A 90 8.82 -10.24 -3.22
CA GLY A 90 8.10 -9.04 -2.73
C GLY A 90 6.79 -8.75 -3.46
N ARG A 91 6.43 -9.57 -4.45
CA ARG A 91 5.12 -9.53 -5.10
C ARG A 91 4.01 -9.86 -4.11
N LEU A 92 2.92 -9.09 -4.12
CA LEU A 92 1.80 -9.29 -3.22
C LEU A 92 0.72 -10.18 -3.86
N GLY A 93 0.28 -11.20 -3.13
CA GLY A 93 -0.83 -12.06 -3.54
C GLY A 93 -0.70 -12.60 -4.96
N ALA A 94 -1.71 -12.33 -5.79
CA ALA A 94 -1.83 -12.79 -7.17
C ALA A 94 -1.32 -11.79 -8.21
N ASP A 95 -0.70 -10.67 -7.82
CA ASP A 95 -0.28 -9.59 -8.72
C ASP A 95 0.59 -10.10 -9.88
N VAL A 96 0.15 -10.03 -11.13
CA VAL A 96 0.92 -10.60 -12.26
C VAL A 96 2.03 -9.64 -12.69
N LEU A 97 3.27 -10.09 -12.58
CA LEU A 97 4.46 -9.38 -13.07
C LEU A 97 5.13 -10.20 -14.16
N THR A 98 5.66 -9.51 -15.17
CA THR A 98 6.38 -10.12 -16.29
C THR A 98 7.70 -9.40 -16.51
N VAL A 99 8.75 -10.13 -16.89
CA VAL A 99 9.98 -9.52 -17.38
C VAL A 99 9.72 -9.03 -18.80
N ALA A 100 9.73 -7.72 -19.01
CA ALA A 100 9.72 -7.16 -20.35
C ALA A 100 11.11 -7.33 -20.97
N THR A 101 11.18 -7.91 -22.16
CA THR A 101 12.41 -7.87 -22.97
C THR A 101 12.39 -6.58 -23.77
N SER A 102 13.36 -5.69 -23.57
CA SER A 102 13.62 -4.62 -24.53
C SER A 102 14.35 -5.22 -25.71
N THR A 103 13.80 -5.06 -26.91
CA THR A 103 14.52 -5.27 -28.18
C THR A 103 15.50 -4.14 -28.41
#